data_AF-A0A537VA70-F1
#
_entry.id   AF-A0A537VA70-F1
#
_cell.length_a   1.000
_cell.length_b   1.000
_cell.length_c   1.000
_cell.angle_alpha   90.00
_cell.angle_beta   90.00
_cell.angle_gamma   90.00
#
_symmetry.space_group_name_H-M   'P 1'
#
loop_
_entity.id
_entity.type
_entity.pdbx_description
1 polymer ?
#
loop_
_entity_poly.entity_id
_entity_poly.type
_entity_poly.pdbx_seq_one_letter_code
_entity_poly.pdbx_strand_id
1 'polypeptide(L)'
;MIFLFAAIVGLVFGASVQYLGSMSWLGAWTATAAQMSAPWLILPFVFGITQQRRWRAAALGLSVTFSALLGYWAMTYSPMEIHPWTFGRFTSGMVAVTTRGWFNPVVILAGLVMGPLFGLLGQRWRVGRSWVSAAIVAGALCLEPLARLAAGQLMPSAPVWTVEVTSGAVVGALFVYAVLGSRRASRLSP
;
A
#
# COMPACT_ATOMS: atom_id res chain seq x y z
N MET A 1 10.38 18.28 -5.02
CA MET A 1 9.76 18.19 -3.67
C MET A 1 8.75 17.05 -3.55
N ILE A 2 7.75 16.91 -4.44
CA ILE A 2 6.73 15.84 -4.31
C ILE A 2 7.29 14.41 -4.28
N PHE A 3 8.35 14.11 -5.04
CA PHE A 3 9.01 12.79 -5.02
C PHE A 3 9.71 12.51 -3.68
N LEU A 4 10.37 13.53 -3.10
CA LEU A 4 11.00 13.41 -1.79
C LEU A 4 9.94 13.20 -0.71
N PHE A 5 8.85 13.96 -0.76
CA PHE A 5 7.72 13.77 0.16
C PHE A 5 7.12 12.37 0.02
N ALA A 6 6.90 11.89 -1.21
CA ALA A 6 6.44 10.54 -1.46
C ALA A 6 7.40 9.48 -0.90
N ALA A 7 8.71 9.68 -1.06
CA ALA A 7 9.71 8.77 -0.53
C ALA A 7 9.69 8.74 1.01
N ILE A 8 9.64 9.90 1.67
CA ILE A 8 9.56 9.99 3.13
C ILE A 8 8.28 9.32 3.65
N VAL A 9 7.13 9.63 3.06
CA VAL A 9 5.85 9.01 3.45
C VAL A 9 5.90 7.50 3.25
N GLY A 10 6.45 7.03 2.13
CA GLY A 10 6.67 5.61 1.87
C GLY A 10 7.52 4.97 2.97
N LEU A 11 8.70 5.53 3.24
CA LEU A 11 9.62 5.04 4.27
C LEU A 11 8.94 4.92 5.64
N VAL A 12 8.28 5.99 6.10
CA VAL A 12 7.60 6.00 7.39
C VAL A 12 6.46 4.97 7.41
N PHE A 13 5.68 4.88 6.34
CA PHE A 13 4.61 3.90 6.23
C PHE A 13 5.15 2.47 6.36
N GLY A 14 6.14 2.09 5.56
CA GLY A 14 6.71 0.75 5.58
C GLY A 14 7.32 0.39 6.94
N ALA A 15 8.08 1.31 7.52
CA ALA A 15 8.67 1.14 8.84
C ALA A 15 7.60 0.97 9.93
N SER A 16 6.53 1.77 9.88
CA SER A 16 5.43 1.71 10.85
C SER A 16 4.65 0.39 10.73
N VAL A 17 4.43 -0.09 9.51
CA VAL A 17 3.76 -1.38 9.25
C VAL A 17 4.57 -2.54 9.81
N GLN A 18 5.89 -2.58 9.55
CA GLN A 18 6.77 -3.60 10.12
C GLN A 18 6.80 -3.54 11.64
N TYR A 19 6.96 -2.33 12.21
CA TYR A 19 7.05 -2.15 13.66
C TYR A 19 5.73 -2.50 14.36
N LEU A 20 4.57 -2.17 13.75
CA LEU A 20 3.28 -2.64 14.26
C LEU A 20 3.25 -4.17 14.29
N GLY A 21 3.69 -4.83 13.22
CA GLY A 21 3.69 -6.28 13.11
C GLY A 21 4.52 -7.02 14.16
N SER A 22 5.53 -6.36 14.73
CA SER A 22 6.39 -6.93 15.78
C SER A 22 5.84 -6.74 17.20
N MET A 23 4.84 -5.88 17.37
CA MET A 23 4.17 -5.64 18.66
C MET A 23 3.24 -6.82 19.03
N SER A 24 3.83 -7.97 19.35
CA SER A 24 3.12 -9.18 19.75
C SER A 24 2.27 -8.98 21.02
N TRP A 25 2.66 -8.04 21.88
CA TRP A 25 1.95 -7.67 23.10
C TRP A 25 0.58 -7.00 22.85
N LEU A 26 0.34 -6.44 21.66
CA LEU A 26 -0.98 -5.94 21.25
C LEU A 26 -1.92 -7.05 20.76
N GLY A 27 -1.41 -8.27 20.59
CA GLY A 27 -2.14 -9.45 20.13
C GLY A 27 -1.82 -9.85 18.68
N ALA A 28 -2.21 -11.07 18.29
CA ALA A 28 -1.88 -11.68 17.00
C ALA A 28 -2.44 -10.95 15.75
N TRP A 29 -3.35 -10.00 15.95
CA TRP A 29 -3.93 -9.20 14.86
C TRP A 29 -2.90 -8.24 14.23
N THR A 30 -1.88 -7.80 14.98
CA THR A 30 -0.88 -6.84 14.48
C THR A 30 -0.01 -7.43 13.39
N ALA A 31 0.49 -8.66 13.57
CA ALA A 31 1.21 -9.40 12.54
C ALA A 31 0.36 -9.63 11.28
N THR A 32 -0.94 -9.90 11.48
CA THR A 32 -1.90 -10.10 10.38
C THR A 32 -2.13 -8.80 9.60
N ALA A 33 -2.28 -7.67 10.31
CA ALA A 33 -2.46 -6.34 9.73
C ALA A 33 -1.20 -5.88 8.98
N ALA A 34 -0.01 -6.17 9.51
CA ALA A 34 1.26 -5.80 8.90
C ALA A 34 1.50 -6.49 7.53
N GLN A 35 0.89 -7.67 7.33
CA GLN A 35 1.00 -8.44 6.10
C GLN A 35 -0.11 -8.13 5.09
N MET A 36 -1.00 -7.18 5.37
CA MET A 36 -2.08 -6.83 4.43
C MET A 36 -1.47 -6.14 3.22
N SER A 37 -1.87 -6.54 2.02
CA SER A 37 -1.51 -6.00 0.72
C SER A 37 -2.27 -4.72 0.33
N ALA A 38 -3.56 -4.57 0.68
CA ALA A 38 -4.34 -3.43 0.18
C ALA A 38 -3.87 -2.05 0.70
N PRO A 39 -3.40 -1.89 1.95
CA PRO A 39 -2.80 -0.64 2.41
C PRO A 39 -1.61 -0.18 1.56
N TRP A 40 -0.81 -1.12 1.06
CA TRP A 40 0.35 -0.85 0.21
C TRP A 40 -0.03 -0.38 -1.20
N LEU A 41 -1.24 -0.71 -1.65
CA LEU A 41 -1.77 -0.32 -2.95
C LEU A 41 -2.51 1.02 -2.90
N ILE A 42 -3.11 1.37 -1.75
CA ILE A 42 -3.76 2.68 -1.56
C ILE A 42 -2.72 3.81 -1.67
N LEU A 43 -1.55 3.64 -1.06
CA LEU A 43 -0.54 4.70 -0.99
C LEU A 43 -0.08 5.21 -2.39
N PRO A 44 0.36 4.36 -3.35
CA PRO A 44 0.65 4.80 -4.70
C PRO A 44 -0.58 5.38 -5.41
N PHE A 45 -1.79 4.88 -5.15
CA PHE A 45 -3.02 5.44 -5.70
C PHE A 45 -3.27 6.87 -5.23
N VAL A 46 -3.14 7.16 -3.92
CA VAL A 46 -3.32 8.51 -3.35
C VAL A 46 -2.33 9.49 -3.98
N PHE A 47 -1.06 9.12 -4.09
CA PHE A 47 -0.07 9.95 -4.80
C PHE A 47 -0.42 10.11 -6.29
N GLY A 48 -0.93 9.06 -6.93
CA GLY A 48 -1.45 9.10 -8.29
C GLY A 48 -2.55 10.15 -8.49
N ILE A 49 -3.48 10.29 -7.53
CA ILE A 49 -4.57 11.28 -7.57
C ILE A 49 -4.03 12.72 -7.63
N THR A 50 -2.85 12.97 -7.08
CA THR A 50 -2.26 14.32 -7.10
C THR A 50 -1.68 14.73 -8.46
N GLN A 51 -1.56 13.79 -9.40
CA GLN A 51 -0.87 14.01 -10.67
C GLN A 51 -1.84 14.16 -11.84
N GLN A 52 -1.52 15.09 -12.76
CA GLN A 52 -2.22 15.24 -14.04
C GLN A 52 -1.60 14.37 -15.15
N ARG A 53 -0.26 14.26 -15.16
CA ARG A 53 0.50 13.53 -16.19
C ARG A 53 0.66 12.06 -15.79
N ARG A 54 0.34 11.15 -16.72
CA ARG A 54 0.40 9.69 -16.52
C ARG A 54 1.78 9.21 -16.04
N TRP A 55 2.86 9.64 -16.71
CA TRP A 55 4.22 9.20 -16.37
C TRP A 55 4.65 9.64 -14.96
N ARG A 56 4.24 10.85 -14.51
CA ARG A 56 4.55 11.33 -13.15
C ARG A 56 3.82 10.52 -12.10
N ALA A 57 2.57 10.14 -12.37
CA ALA A 57 1.79 9.29 -11.49
C ALA A 57 2.41 7.89 -11.36
N ALA A 58 2.80 7.29 -12.49
CA ALA A 58 3.50 6.00 -12.49
C ALA A 58 4.82 6.07 -11.70
N ALA A 59 5.64 7.12 -11.96
CA ALA A 59 6.92 7.30 -11.28
C ALA A 59 6.76 7.58 -9.78
N LEU A 60 5.75 8.35 -9.36
CA LEU A 60 5.46 8.58 -7.94
C LEU A 60 4.93 7.33 -7.27
N GLY A 61 4.06 6.57 -7.95
CA GLY A 61 3.60 5.26 -7.47
C GLY A 61 4.78 4.31 -7.25
N LEU A 62 5.70 4.21 -8.21
CA LEU A 62 6.94 3.46 -8.06
C LEU A 62 7.77 3.95 -6.86
N SER A 63 7.99 5.25 -6.78
CA SER A 63 8.84 5.87 -5.76
C SER A 63 8.32 5.58 -4.35
N VAL A 64 7.01 5.78 -4.12
CA VAL A 64 6.42 5.56 -2.79
C VAL A 64 6.39 4.08 -2.43
N THR A 65 6.10 3.18 -3.38
CA THR A 65 6.10 1.74 -3.14
C THR A 65 7.48 1.23 -2.77
N PHE A 66 8.53 1.59 -3.53
CA PHE A 66 9.90 1.17 -3.22
C PHE A 66 10.44 1.80 -1.93
N SER A 67 10.06 3.04 -1.64
CA SER A 67 10.41 3.68 -0.38
C SER A 67 9.72 2.98 0.81
N ALA A 68 8.48 2.52 0.65
CA ALA A 68 7.80 1.71 1.65
C ALA A 68 8.47 0.35 1.87
N LEU A 69 8.83 -0.36 0.80
CA LEU A 69 9.59 -1.60 0.92
C LEU A 69 10.92 -1.38 1.65
N LEU A 70 11.66 -0.32 1.30
CA LEU A 70 12.91 0.03 1.97
C LEU A 70 12.69 0.30 3.45
N GLY A 71 11.65 1.07 3.81
CA GLY A 71 11.34 1.41 5.20
C GLY A 71 10.97 0.19 6.03
N TYR A 72 10.18 -0.71 5.44
CA TYR A 72 9.81 -1.98 6.06
C TYR A 72 11.06 -2.82 6.37
N TRP A 73 11.93 -3.05 5.38
CA TRP A 73 13.14 -3.86 5.57
C TRP A 73 14.15 -3.22 6.51
N ALA A 74 14.32 -1.90 6.41
CA ALA A 74 15.18 -1.15 7.31
C ALA A 74 14.71 -1.28 8.76
N MET A 75 13.39 -1.25 9.00
CA MET A 75 12.83 -1.50 10.33
C MET A 75 13.09 -2.94 10.78
N THR A 76 12.87 -3.94 9.93
CA THR A 76 13.11 -5.37 10.26
C THR A 76 14.50 -5.63 10.79
N TYR A 77 15.53 -4.93 10.28
CA TYR A 77 16.92 -5.07 10.73
C TYR A 77 17.40 -3.93 11.64
N SER A 78 16.50 -3.08 12.08
CA SER A 78 16.80 -1.95 12.95
C SER A 78 17.16 -2.42 14.37
N PRO A 79 17.82 -1.56 15.17
CA PRO A 79 18.04 -1.85 16.59
C PRO A 79 16.75 -1.96 17.41
N MET A 80 15.59 -1.54 16.86
CA MET A 80 14.29 -1.68 17.51
C MET A 80 13.78 -3.12 17.45
N GLU A 81 14.12 -3.86 16.39
CA GLU A 81 13.61 -5.21 16.11
C GLU A 81 14.62 -6.32 16.44
N ILE A 82 15.92 -6.03 16.28
CA ILE A 82 16.97 -7.05 16.40
C ILE A 82 17.89 -6.75 17.57
N HIS A 83 18.05 -7.73 18.45
CA HIS A 83 19.07 -7.72 19.50
C HIS A 83 19.87 -9.04 19.52
N PRO A 84 21.22 -9.00 19.57
CA PRO A 84 22.08 -7.82 19.51
C PRO A 84 22.15 -7.23 18.09
N TRP A 85 22.14 -5.89 18.02
CA TRP A 85 22.26 -5.14 16.77
C TRP A 85 23.72 -4.83 16.43
N THR A 86 24.08 -4.95 15.15
CA THR A 86 25.34 -4.44 14.60
C THR A 86 25.11 -3.91 13.19
N PHE A 87 25.92 -2.95 12.76
CA PHE A 87 25.84 -2.40 11.40
C PHE A 87 26.05 -3.49 10.32
N GLY A 88 26.94 -4.45 10.57
CA GLY A 88 27.16 -5.58 9.67
C GLY A 88 25.95 -6.50 9.53
N ARG A 89 25.20 -6.73 10.62
CA ARG A 89 23.94 -7.49 10.56
C ARG A 89 22.85 -6.73 9.82
N PHE A 90 22.77 -5.42 10.01
CA PHE A 90 21.83 -4.56 9.29
C PHE A 90 22.07 -4.63 7.77
N THR A 91 23.30 -4.36 7.31
CA THR A 91 23.61 -4.37 5.87
C THR A 91 23.48 -5.76 5.26
N SER A 92 23.95 -6.81 5.95
CA SER A 92 23.81 -8.20 5.48
C SER A 92 22.33 -8.61 5.40
N GLY A 93 21.51 -8.18 6.34
CA GLY A 93 20.07 -8.40 6.35
C GLY A 93 19.36 -7.72 5.19
N MET A 94 19.68 -6.45 4.92
CA MET A 94 19.17 -5.71 3.77
C MET A 94 19.53 -6.38 2.43
N VAL A 95 20.75 -6.89 2.30
CA VAL A 95 21.18 -7.67 1.13
C VAL A 95 20.43 -9.00 1.06
N ALA A 96 20.30 -9.71 2.18
CA ALA A 96 19.58 -10.97 2.22
C ALA A 96 18.13 -10.79 1.78
N VAL A 97 17.40 -9.82 2.33
CA VAL A 97 15.99 -9.57 1.99
C VAL A 97 15.76 -9.12 0.54
N THR A 98 16.79 -8.60 -0.13
CA THR A 98 16.72 -8.26 -1.55
C THR A 98 17.19 -9.38 -2.48
N THR A 99 17.83 -10.43 -1.97
CA THR A 99 18.49 -11.47 -2.79
C THR A 99 18.12 -12.92 -2.42
N ARG A 100 17.62 -13.20 -1.21
CA ARG A 100 17.41 -14.54 -0.62
C ARG A 100 16.22 -14.56 0.35
N GLY A 101 15.43 -15.63 0.34
CA GLY A 101 14.39 -15.91 1.35
C GLY A 101 12.95 -15.55 0.97
N TRP A 102 12.06 -15.43 1.98
CA TRP A 102 10.61 -15.21 1.83
C TRP A 102 10.26 -13.83 1.24
N PHE A 103 11.14 -12.83 1.40
CA PHE A 103 11.14 -11.59 0.64
C PHE A 103 11.70 -11.85 -0.76
N ASN A 104 10.93 -12.62 -1.51
CA ASN A 104 11.29 -13.15 -2.81
C ASN A 104 11.39 -11.99 -3.82
N PRO A 105 12.25 -12.04 -4.86
CA PRO A 105 12.18 -11.14 -6.01
C PRO A 105 10.75 -10.94 -6.54
N VAL A 106 9.84 -11.89 -6.33
CA VAL A 106 8.39 -11.73 -6.54
C VAL A 106 7.80 -10.47 -5.88
N VAL A 107 8.14 -10.13 -4.64
CA VAL A 107 7.62 -8.92 -3.96
C VAL A 107 8.16 -7.64 -4.62
N ILE A 108 9.43 -7.65 -5.01
CA ILE A 108 10.06 -6.54 -5.73
C ILE A 108 9.40 -6.37 -7.11
N LEU A 109 9.20 -7.47 -7.83
CA LEU A 109 8.54 -7.48 -9.13
C LEU A 109 7.07 -7.04 -9.01
N ALA A 110 6.36 -7.51 -7.99
CA ALA A 110 5.01 -7.06 -7.69
C ALA A 110 5.00 -5.56 -7.39
N GLY A 111 5.93 -5.03 -6.60
CA GLY A 111 6.07 -3.59 -6.36
C GLY A 111 6.38 -2.79 -7.63
N LEU A 112 7.23 -3.33 -8.50
CA LEU A 112 7.60 -2.73 -9.80
C LEU A 112 6.41 -2.62 -10.74
N VAL A 113 5.47 -3.57 -10.69
CA VAL A 113 4.26 -3.56 -11.51
C VAL A 113 3.13 -2.77 -10.84
N MET A 114 2.84 -3.10 -9.58
CA MET A 114 1.66 -2.61 -8.86
C MET A 114 1.81 -1.15 -8.42
N GLY A 115 3.02 -0.69 -8.06
CA GLY A 115 3.27 0.71 -7.69
C GLY A 115 2.91 1.67 -8.83
N PRO A 116 3.49 1.53 -10.03
CA PRO A 116 3.10 2.31 -11.21
C PRO A 116 1.62 2.13 -11.58
N LEU A 117 1.10 0.91 -11.56
CA LEU A 117 -0.29 0.62 -11.91
C LEU A 117 -1.26 1.41 -11.03
N PHE A 118 -1.10 1.33 -9.70
CA PHE A 118 -1.98 2.04 -8.77
C PHE A 118 -1.78 3.55 -8.83
N GLY A 119 -0.55 4.04 -9.06
CA GLY A 119 -0.30 5.44 -9.38
C GLY A 119 -1.07 5.91 -10.62
N LEU A 120 -1.11 5.11 -11.69
CA LEU A 120 -1.89 5.40 -12.90
C LEU A 120 -3.40 5.33 -12.65
N LEU A 121 -3.89 4.39 -11.86
CA LEU A 121 -5.30 4.32 -11.47
C LEU A 121 -5.71 5.59 -10.70
N GLY A 122 -4.84 6.09 -9.81
CA GLY A 122 -5.05 7.35 -9.11
C GLY A 122 -5.17 8.55 -10.06
N GLN A 123 -4.29 8.61 -11.05
CA GLN A 123 -4.32 9.65 -12.07
C GLN A 123 -5.58 9.57 -12.96
N ARG A 124 -6.00 8.36 -13.34
CA ARG A 124 -7.23 8.14 -14.12
C ARG A 124 -8.47 8.55 -13.33
N TRP A 125 -8.47 8.29 -12.02
CA TRP A 125 -9.49 8.83 -11.13
C TRP A 125 -9.46 10.36 -11.09
N ARG A 126 -8.28 10.98 -10.95
CA ARG A 126 -8.14 12.43 -10.89
C ARG A 126 -8.64 13.15 -12.15
N VAL A 127 -8.29 12.65 -13.33
CA VAL A 127 -8.56 13.31 -14.61
C VAL A 127 -9.96 13.00 -15.13
N GLY A 128 -10.39 11.74 -15.04
CA GLY A 128 -11.64 11.29 -15.67
C GLY A 128 -12.65 10.66 -14.72
N ARG A 129 -12.38 10.63 -13.41
CA ARG A 129 -13.22 9.94 -12.40
C ARG A 129 -13.57 8.51 -12.84
N SER A 130 -12.55 7.80 -13.34
CA SER A 130 -12.74 6.47 -13.90
C SER A 130 -13.30 5.50 -12.86
N TRP A 131 -14.52 5.01 -13.13
CA TRP A 131 -15.17 3.99 -12.31
C TRP A 131 -14.38 2.69 -12.23
N VAL A 132 -13.64 2.35 -13.28
CA VAL A 132 -12.75 1.17 -13.28
C VAL A 132 -11.65 1.33 -12.24
N SER A 133 -11.04 2.52 -12.13
CA SER A 133 -10.04 2.79 -11.10
C SER A 133 -10.63 2.71 -9.69
N ALA A 134 -11.82 3.26 -9.49
CA ALA A 134 -12.53 3.17 -8.21
C ALA A 134 -12.87 1.71 -7.84
N ALA A 135 -13.39 0.94 -8.80
CA ALA A 135 -13.77 -0.46 -8.60
C ALA A 135 -12.56 -1.35 -8.31
N ILE A 136 -11.43 -1.15 -8.99
CA ILE A 136 -10.20 -1.92 -8.72
C ILE A 136 -9.69 -1.63 -7.31
N VAL A 137 -9.65 -0.35 -6.89
CA VAL A 137 -9.12 0.02 -5.56
C VAL A 137 -10.06 -0.43 -4.44
N ALA A 138 -11.37 -0.19 -4.57
CA ALA A 138 -12.34 -0.65 -3.59
C ALA A 138 -12.41 -2.19 -3.55
N GLY A 139 -12.36 -2.83 -4.71
CA GLY A 139 -12.31 -4.29 -4.84
C GLY A 139 -11.07 -4.89 -4.19
N ALA A 140 -9.90 -4.28 -4.35
CA ALA A 140 -8.67 -4.73 -3.69
C ALA A 140 -8.81 -4.74 -2.16
N LEU A 141 -9.50 -3.76 -1.58
CA LEU A 141 -9.76 -3.70 -0.13
C LEU A 141 -10.81 -4.72 0.32
N CYS A 142 -11.90 -4.87 -0.43
CA CYS A 142 -12.98 -5.78 -0.06
C CYS A 142 -12.63 -7.25 -0.27
N LEU A 143 -11.78 -7.56 -1.26
CA LEU A 143 -11.45 -8.93 -1.66
C LEU A 143 -10.12 -9.43 -1.08
N GLU A 144 -9.41 -8.60 -0.32
CA GLU A 144 -8.16 -8.98 0.34
C GLU A 144 -8.26 -10.27 1.19
N PRO A 145 -9.31 -10.49 2.02
CA PRO A 145 -9.48 -11.74 2.75
C PRO A 145 -9.57 -12.97 1.83
N LEU A 146 -10.25 -12.81 0.68
CA LEU A 146 -10.42 -13.88 -0.30
C LEU A 146 -9.13 -14.13 -1.08
N ALA A 147 -8.39 -13.07 -1.40
CA ALA A 147 -7.08 -13.17 -2.03
C ALA A 147 -6.08 -13.92 -1.14
N ARG A 148 -6.13 -13.69 0.18
CA ARG A 148 -5.33 -14.45 1.17
C ARG A 148 -5.70 -15.92 1.22
N LEU A 149 -7.00 -16.23 1.25
CA LEU A 149 -7.47 -17.61 1.19
C LEU A 149 -7.01 -18.32 -0.08
N ALA A 150 -7.12 -17.65 -1.24
CA ALA A 150 -6.67 -18.18 -2.53
C ALA A 150 -5.14 -18.37 -2.59
N ALA A 151 -4.38 -17.55 -1.87
CA ALA A 151 -2.93 -17.68 -1.72
C ALA A 151 -2.50 -18.73 -0.67
N GLY A 152 -3.45 -19.49 -0.10
CA GLY A 152 -3.18 -20.52 0.91
C GLY A 152 -2.80 -19.96 2.28
N GLN A 153 -3.08 -18.67 2.54
CA GLN A 153 -2.84 -18.05 3.84
C GLN A 153 -4.05 -18.22 4.77
N LEU A 154 -3.78 -18.22 6.08
CA LEU A 154 -4.83 -18.26 7.09
C LEU A 154 -5.72 -17.02 6.98
N MET A 155 -7.03 -17.21 7.21
CA MET A 155 -7.96 -16.09 7.24
C MET A 155 -7.59 -15.12 8.36
N PRO A 156 -7.69 -13.79 8.13
CA PRO A 156 -7.46 -12.80 9.18
C PRO A 156 -8.41 -13.03 10.36
N SER A 157 -7.97 -12.66 11.56
CA SER A 157 -8.88 -12.60 12.71
C SER A 157 -10.09 -11.71 12.40
N ALA A 158 -11.26 -12.03 12.96
CA ALA A 158 -12.52 -11.33 12.68
C ALA A 158 -12.45 -9.80 12.78
N PRO A 159 -11.71 -9.19 13.73
CA PRO A 159 -11.53 -7.73 13.78
C PRO A 159 -10.81 -7.17 12.54
N VAL A 160 -9.74 -7.83 12.08
CA VAL A 160 -8.96 -7.39 10.91
C VAL A 160 -9.81 -7.48 9.65
N TRP A 161 -10.51 -8.59 9.48
CA TRP A 161 -11.44 -8.77 8.36
C TRP A 161 -12.55 -7.71 8.34
N THR A 162 -13.12 -7.40 9.51
CA THR A 162 -14.17 -6.37 9.63
C THR A 162 -13.63 -5.00 9.22
N VAL A 163 -12.43 -4.63 9.66
CA VAL A 163 -11.80 -3.35 9.30
C VAL A 163 -11.48 -3.29 7.80
N GLU A 164 -11.02 -4.38 7.20
CA GLU A 164 -10.76 -4.48 5.75
C GLU A 164 -12.01 -4.20 4.92
N VAL A 165 -13.08 -4.95 5.19
CA VAL A 165 -14.34 -4.85 4.43
C VAL A 165 -15.01 -3.50 4.65
N THR A 166 -15.04 -3.02 5.90
CA THR A 166 -15.61 -1.69 6.20
C THR A 166 -14.82 -0.57 5.54
N SER A 167 -13.48 -0.64 5.53
CA SER A 167 -12.64 0.34 4.84
C SER A 167 -12.88 0.32 3.33
N GLY A 168 -12.98 -0.87 2.73
CA GLY A 168 -13.32 -1.01 1.30
C GLY A 168 -14.71 -0.44 0.97
N ALA A 169 -15.71 -0.70 1.80
CA ALA A 169 -17.06 -0.15 1.65
C ALA A 169 -17.08 1.37 1.77
N VAL A 170 -16.36 1.95 2.75
CA VAL A 170 -16.23 3.40 2.93
C VAL A 170 -15.55 4.04 1.73
N VAL A 171 -14.42 3.48 1.26
CA VAL A 171 -13.72 3.98 0.07
C VAL A 171 -14.61 3.91 -1.17
N GLY A 172 -15.35 2.81 -1.34
CA GLY A 172 -16.35 2.67 -2.41
C GLY A 172 -17.44 3.74 -2.35
N ALA A 173 -18.01 3.99 -1.16
CA ALA A 173 -19.02 5.02 -0.95
C ALA A 173 -18.48 6.43 -1.25
N LEU A 174 -17.24 6.72 -0.85
CA LEU A 174 -16.57 7.99 -1.16
C LEU A 174 -16.38 8.19 -2.66
N PHE A 175 -16.00 7.14 -3.40
CA PHE A 175 -15.92 7.21 -4.86
C PHE A 175 -17.29 7.49 -5.49
N VAL A 176 -18.34 6.76 -5.09
CA VAL A 176 -19.71 6.98 -5.59
C VAL A 176 -20.16 8.41 -5.32
N TYR A 177 -19.99 8.88 -4.08
CA TYR A 177 -20.34 10.24 -3.67
C TYR A 177 -19.62 11.29 -4.54
N ALA A 178 -18.31 11.12 -4.75
CA ALA A 178 -17.51 12.04 -5.56
C ALA A 178 -17.95 12.07 -7.03
N VAL A 179 -18.36 10.95 -7.63
CA VAL A 179 -18.90 10.96 -9.01
C VAL A 179 -20.27 11.62 -9.07
N LEU A 180 -21.15 11.35 -8.11
CA LEU A 180 -22.46 11.99 -8.07
C LEU A 180 -22.32 13.51 -7.93
N GLY A 181 -21.40 13.97 -7.08
CA GLY A 181 -21.06 15.39 -6.95
C GLY A 181 -20.54 16.00 -8.24
N SER A 182 -19.61 15.35 -8.95
CA SER A 182 -19.07 15.88 -10.20
C SER A 182 -20.11 15.96 -11.32
N ARG A 183 -21.02 14.97 -11.40
CA ARG A 183 -22.13 14.97 -12.37
C ARG A 183 -23.17 16.04 -12.08
N ARG A 184 -23.41 16.36 -10.80
CA ARG A 184 -24.30 17.46 -10.40
C ARG A 184 -23.69 18.80 -10.79
N ALA A 185 -22.40 19.01 -10.49
CA ALA A 185 -21.69 20.24 -10.84
C ALA A 185 -21.68 20.50 -12.36
N SER A 186 -21.43 19.48 -13.18
CA SER A 186 -21.43 19.63 -14.65
C SER A 186 -22.80 19.94 -15.25
N ARG A 187 -23.90 19.64 -14.55
CA ARG A 187 -25.27 19.98 -14.99
C ARG A 187 -25.68 21.41 -14.64
N LEU A 188 -24.95 22.05 -13.71
CA LEU A 188 -25.23 23.42 -13.23
C LEU A 188 -24.33 24.47 -13.90
N SER A 189 -23.30 24.04 -14.62
CA SER A 189 -22.47 24.91 -15.46
C SER A 189 -23.17 25.15 -16.80
N PRO A 190 -23.50 26.40 -17.17
CA PRO A 190 -24.11 26.75 -18.46
C PRO A 190 -23.18 26.51 -19.65
#